data_AF-A0A520PXB7-F1
#
_entry.id   AF-A0A520PXB7-F1
#
_cell.length_a   1.000
_cell.length_b   1.000
_cell.length_c   1.000
_cell.angle_alpha   90.00
_cell.angle_beta   90.00
_cell.angle_gamma   90.00
#
_symmetry.space_group_name_H-M   'P 1'
#
loop_
_entity.id
_entity.type
_entity.pdbx_description
1 polymer ?
#
loop_
_entity_poly.entity_id
_entity_poly.type
_entity_poly.pdbx_seq_one_letter_code
_entity_poly.pdbx_strand_id
1 'polypeptide(L)'
;MLGRYSMKRGVPKSELPAGRRQDARKHTKHVLRPAADNVEAYLSGEMTWDAFAEAYRSLVERRMREDRAPFDALAALARQTDVWLGCSCPTKQNPDVRRCHTWLALEQMAAAYPDLDVVFPDP
;
A
#
# COMPACT_ATOMS: atom_id res chain seq x y z
N MET A 1 6.82 10.89 -7.61
CA MET A 1 5.50 10.63 -7.01
C MET A 1 5.39 9.19 -6.49
N LEU A 2 4.74 8.98 -5.33
CA LEU A 2 4.29 7.68 -4.84
C LEU A 2 2.76 7.65 -4.84
N GLY A 3 2.18 6.71 -5.58
CA GLY A 3 0.73 6.56 -5.66
C GLY A 3 0.29 5.11 -5.60
N ARG A 4 -1.01 4.91 -5.81
CA ARG A 4 -1.61 3.59 -5.90
C ARG A 4 -2.23 3.38 -7.28
N TYR A 5 -2.21 2.13 -7.74
CA TYR A 5 -2.97 1.74 -8.92
C TYR A 5 -3.84 0.51 -8.67
N SER A 6 -4.89 0.38 -9.48
CA SER A 6 -5.73 -0.82 -9.52
C SER A 6 -5.06 -1.90 -10.36
N MET A 7 -4.78 -3.05 -9.76
CA MET A 7 -4.19 -4.18 -10.49
C MET A 7 -5.25 -4.80 -11.40
N LYS A 8 -5.12 -4.59 -12.70
CA LYS A 8 -5.97 -5.22 -13.73
C LYS A 8 -5.21 -6.40 -14.35
N ARG A 9 -5.85 -7.58 -14.41
CA ARG A 9 -5.31 -8.75 -15.12
C ARG A 9 -5.73 -8.73 -16.58
N GLY A 10 -4.87 -9.20 -17.48
CA GLY A 10 -5.19 -9.35 -18.90
C GLY A 10 -5.26 -8.04 -19.69
N VAL A 11 -4.93 -6.90 -19.09
CA VAL A 11 -4.88 -5.62 -19.81
C VAL A 11 -3.48 -5.36 -20.40
N PRO A 12 -3.39 -4.73 -21.59
CA PRO A 12 -2.15 -4.24 -22.15
C PRO A 12 -1.36 -3.36 -21.18
N LYS A 13 -0.02 -3.40 -21.28
CA LYS A 13 0.86 -2.55 -20.45
C LYS A 13 0.57 -1.05 -20.62
N SER A 14 0.10 -0.64 -21.79
CA SER A 14 -0.29 0.74 -22.11
C SER A 14 -1.51 1.24 -21.33
N GLU A 15 -2.35 0.34 -20.80
CA GLU A 15 -3.49 0.69 -19.95
C GLU A 15 -3.14 0.79 -18.46
N LEU A 16 -1.90 0.44 -18.10
CA LEU A 16 -1.40 0.54 -16.74
C LEU A 16 -0.55 1.81 -16.62
N PRO A 17 -0.48 2.42 -15.42
CA PRO A 17 0.26 3.66 -15.27
C PRO A 17 1.74 3.47 -15.60
N ALA A 18 2.33 4.47 -16.24
CA ALA A 18 3.75 4.54 -16.52
C ALA A 18 4.56 4.65 -15.22
N GLY A 19 5.81 4.18 -15.23
CA GLY A 19 6.69 4.16 -14.07
C GLY A 19 6.86 2.79 -13.42
N ARG A 20 7.34 2.79 -12.17
CA ARG A 20 7.68 1.57 -11.42
C ARG A 20 6.48 1.06 -10.62
N ARG A 21 5.88 -0.02 -11.08
CA ARG A 21 4.83 -0.72 -10.34
C ARG A 21 5.44 -1.66 -9.31
N GLN A 22 5.03 -1.55 -8.05
CA GLN A 22 5.42 -2.43 -6.96
C GLN A 22 4.20 -3.10 -6.35
N ASP A 23 4.33 -4.40 -6.10
CA ASP A 23 3.28 -5.22 -5.55
C ASP A 23 3.42 -5.28 -4.03
N ALA A 24 2.40 -4.81 -3.31
CA ALA A 24 2.36 -4.78 -1.86
C ALA A 24 1.35 -5.78 -1.28
N ARG A 25 1.02 -6.87 -2.00
CA ARG A 25 0.17 -7.96 -1.49
C ARG A 25 0.79 -8.67 -0.29
N LYS A 26 -0.07 -9.27 0.56
CA LYS A 26 0.31 -9.99 1.79
C LYS A 26 1.40 -11.06 1.62
N HIS A 27 1.49 -11.69 0.46
CA HIS A 27 2.48 -12.76 0.18
C HIS A 27 3.81 -12.25 -0.42
N THR A 28 3.94 -10.95 -0.66
CA THR A 28 5.18 -10.37 -1.19
C THR A 28 6.22 -10.16 -0.09
N LYS A 29 7.42 -9.70 -0.46
CA LYS A 29 8.43 -9.21 0.50
C LYS A 29 8.46 -7.68 0.61
N HIS A 30 7.46 -6.99 0.06
CA HIS A 30 7.42 -5.53 0.08
C HIS A 30 7.36 -4.98 1.52
N VAL A 31 7.99 -3.83 1.76
CA VAL A 31 8.09 -3.25 3.11
C VAL A 31 6.74 -2.77 3.65
N LEU A 32 5.88 -2.27 2.75
CA LEU A 32 4.50 -1.84 3.02
C LEU A 32 3.44 -2.97 2.98
N ARG A 33 3.82 -4.25 2.89
CA ARG A 33 2.85 -5.35 2.85
C ARG A 33 2.08 -5.48 4.18
N PRO A 34 0.79 -5.86 4.18
CA PRO A 34 0.06 -6.13 5.42
C PRO A 34 0.47 -7.49 6.00
N ALA A 35 0.11 -7.76 7.25
CA ALA A 35 0.17 -9.12 7.81
C ALA A 35 -0.90 -9.99 7.13
N ALA A 36 -0.54 -11.23 6.78
CA ALA A 36 -1.45 -12.13 6.07
C ALA A 36 -2.70 -12.46 6.90
N ASP A 37 -2.48 -12.79 8.19
CA ASP A 37 -3.53 -13.17 9.13
C ASP A 37 -4.55 -12.03 9.33
N ASN A 38 -4.08 -10.78 9.46
CA ASN A 38 -4.98 -9.63 9.59
C ASN A 38 -5.83 -9.42 8.32
N VAL A 39 -5.27 -9.66 7.13
CA VAL A 39 -6.04 -9.56 5.88
C VAL A 39 -7.09 -10.66 5.83
N GLU A 40 -6.76 -11.87 6.29
CA GLU A 40 -7.69 -12.99 6.32
C GLU A 40 -8.83 -12.74 7.30
N ALA A 41 -8.51 -12.32 8.53
CA ALA A 41 -9.49 -11.96 9.55
C ALA A 41 -10.39 -10.79 9.12
N TYR A 42 -9.84 -9.77 8.43
CA TYR A 42 -10.65 -8.65 7.94
C TYR A 42 -11.60 -9.09 6.82
N LEU A 43 -11.12 -9.91 5.86
CA LEU A 43 -11.94 -10.38 4.75
C LEU A 43 -12.98 -11.43 5.16
N SER A 44 -12.75 -12.19 6.24
CA SER A 44 -13.72 -13.13 6.80
C SER A 44 -14.79 -12.44 7.66
N GLY A 45 -14.56 -11.18 8.08
CA GLY A 45 -15.44 -10.44 8.99
C GLY A 45 -15.13 -10.66 10.47
N GLU A 46 -14.09 -11.41 10.81
CA GLU A 46 -13.61 -11.62 12.19
C GLU A 46 -12.94 -10.37 12.77
N MET A 47 -12.38 -9.51 11.91
CA MET A 47 -11.72 -8.27 12.29
C MET A 47 -12.45 -7.07 11.67
N THR A 48 -12.68 -6.03 12.47
CA THR A 48 -13.24 -4.77 11.97
C THR A 48 -12.20 -4.00 11.15
N TRP A 49 -12.66 -3.06 10.30
CA TRP A 49 -11.74 -2.17 9.58
C TRP A 49 -10.82 -1.38 10.52
N ASP A 50 -11.36 -0.85 11.63
CA ASP A 50 -10.58 -0.04 12.56
C ASP A 50 -9.47 -0.87 13.22
N ALA A 51 -9.79 -2.09 13.64
CA ALA A 51 -8.79 -3.03 14.19
C ALA A 51 -7.73 -3.39 13.14
N PHE A 52 -8.14 -3.64 11.89
CA PHE A 52 -7.20 -3.88 10.79
C PHE A 52 -6.29 -2.69 10.54
N ALA A 53 -6.85 -1.48 10.51
CA ALA A 53 -6.14 -0.25 10.22
C ALA A 53 -5.13 0.09 11.32
N GLU A 54 -5.50 -0.05 12.59
CA GLU A 54 -4.60 0.11 13.74
C GLU A 54 -3.46 -0.91 13.70
N ALA A 55 -3.78 -2.18 13.49
CA ALA A 55 -2.78 -3.24 13.43
C ALA A 55 -1.83 -3.06 12.24
N TYR A 56 -2.33 -2.61 11.09
CA TYR A 56 -1.51 -2.29 9.92
C TYR A 56 -0.58 -1.11 10.20
N ARG A 57 -1.09 -0.03 10.79
CA ARG A 57 -0.27 1.15 11.10
C ARG A 57 0.87 0.81 12.07
N SER A 58 0.52 0.10 13.14
CA SER A 58 1.48 -0.40 14.13
C SER A 58 2.55 -1.30 13.52
N LEU A 59 2.17 -2.15 12.56
CA LEU A 59 3.10 -3.03 11.85
C LEU A 59 4.12 -2.23 11.03
N VAL A 60 3.66 -1.23 10.26
CA VAL A 60 4.54 -0.44 9.40
C VAL A 60 5.44 0.46 10.23
N GLU A 61 4.92 1.10 11.28
CA GLU A 61 5.71 1.90 12.22
C GLU A 61 6.80 1.08 12.88
N ARG A 62 6.47 -0.14 13.34
CA ARG A 62 7.46 -1.07 13.90
C ARG A 62 8.54 -1.40 12.89
N ARG A 63 8.18 -1.71 11.64
CA ARG A 63 9.15 -2.00 10.57
C ARG A 63 10.05 -0.80 10.28
N MET A 64 9.50 0.41 10.21
CA MET A 64 10.29 1.64 10.00
C MET A 64 11.30 1.86 11.12
N ARG A 65 10.91 1.56 12.36
CA ARG A 65 11.80 1.65 13.54
C ARG A 65 12.89 0.57 13.54
N GLU A 66 12.55 -0.65 13.15
CA GLU A 66 13.48 -1.79 13.08
C GLU A 66 14.48 -1.65 11.92
N ASP A 67 14.00 -1.24 10.75
CA ASP A 67 14.81 -1.02 9.55
C ASP A 67 14.17 0.03 8.65
N ARG A 68 14.71 1.25 8.70
CA ARG A 68 14.23 2.38 7.89
C ARG A 68 14.73 2.32 6.45
N ALA A 69 15.83 1.64 6.17
CA ALA A 69 16.51 1.73 4.88
C ALA A 69 15.63 1.32 3.67
N PRO A 70 14.79 0.27 3.74
CA PRO A 70 13.88 -0.06 2.65
C PRO A 70 12.81 1.00 2.38
N PHE A 71 12.38 1.73 3.41
CA PHE A 71 11.42 2.83 3.27
C PHE A 71 12.09 4.07 2.67
N ASP A 72 13.32 4.38 3.11
CA ASP A 72 14.11 5.46 2.53
C ASP A 72 14.41 5.19 1.05
N ALA A 73 14.71 3.94 0.69
CA ALA A 73 14.91 3.51 -0.69
C ALA A 73 13.63 3.67 -1.53
N LEU A 74 12.46 3.35 -0.96
CA LEU A 74 11.18 3.56 -1.63
C LEU A 74 10.90 5.05 -1.85
N ALA A 75 11.12 5.89 -0.83
CA ALA A 75 10.95 7.34 -0.95
C ALA A 75 11.92 7.94 -1.96
N ALA A 76 13.21 7.55 -1.92
CA ALA A 76 14.22 7.99 -2.88
C ALA A 76 13.86 7.59 -4.32
N LEU A 77 13.36 6.37 -4.53
CA LEU A 77 12.88 5.93 -5.84
C LEU A 77 11.68 6.76 -6.29
N ALA A 78 10.72 6.99 -5.41
CA ALA A 78 9.53 7.79 -5.72
C ALA A 78 9.86 9.28 -5.96
N ARG A 79 10.99 9.81 -5.48
CA ARG A 79 11.47 11.15 -5.87
C ARG A 79 12.03 11.19 -7.30
N GLN A 80 12.53 10.06 -7.81
CA GLN A 80 13.17 9.98 -9.14
C GLN A 80 12.21 9.56 -10.24
N THR A 81 11.20 8.76 -9.92
CA THR A 81 10.25 8.21 -10.87
C THR A 81 8.91 7.96 -10.21
N ASP A 82 7.86 7.84 -11.01
CA ASP A 82 6.54 7.49 -10.51
C ASP A 82 6.54 6.05 -10.00
N VAL A 83 6.18 5.86 -8.73
CA VAL A 83 6.07 4.56 -8.10
C VAL A 83 4.61 4.28 -7.78
N TRP A 84 4.12 3.12 -8.21
CA TRP A 84 2.72 2.72 -8.09
C TRP A 84 2.58 1.46 -7.25
N LEU A 85 1.92 1.59 -6.09
CA LEU A 85 1.61 0.47 -5.20
C LEU A 85 0.35 -0.28 -5.67
N GLY A 86 0.49 -1.60 -5.84
CA GLY A 86 -0.61 -2.50 -6.19
C GLY A 86 -1.05 -3.33 -4.99
N CYS A 87 -2.38 -3.42 -4.75
CA CYS A 87 -3.00 -4.34 -3.80
C CYS A 87 -4.18 -5.08 -4.45
N SER A 88 -4.46 -6.31 -4.00
CA SER A 88 -5.67 -7.06 -4.35
C SER A 88 -6.81 -6.88 -3.35
N CYS A 89 -6.67 -5.94 -2.40
CA CYS A 89 -7.66 -5.76 -1.34
C CYS A 89 -8.99 -5.17 -1.82
N PRO A 90 -9.04 -4.30 -2.86
CA PRO A 90 -10.31 -3.97 -3.50
C PRO A 90 -10.91 -5.21 -4.13
N THR A 91 -12.02 -5.64 -3.58
CA THR A 91 -12.79 -6.77 -4.08
C THR A 91 -14.27 -6.43 -3.97
N LYS A 92 -15.16 -7.32 -4.44
CA LYS A 92 -16.59 -7.18 -4.15
C LYS A 92 -16.90 -7.15 -2.64
N GLN A 93 -16.05 -7.78 -1.81
CA GLN A 93 -16.19 -7.86 -0.36
C GLN A 93 -15.55 -6.67 0.37
N ASN A 94 -14.69 -5.90 -0.31
CA ASN A 94 -14.08 -4.69 0.20
C ASN A 94 -14.00 -3.65 -0.93
N PRO A 95 -15.14 -3.04 -1.30
CA PRO A 95 -15.23 -2.19 -2.50
C PRO A 95 -14.60 -0.80 -2.29
N ASP A 96 -14.54 -0.33 -1.04
CA ASP A 96 -14.01 0.99 -0.71
C ASP A 96 -12.48 1.01 -0.80
N VAL A 97 -11.97 1.79 -1.73
CA VAL A 97 -10.54 2.00 -1.94
C VAL A 97 -9.85 2.55 -0.68
N ARG A 98 -10.56 3.36 0.12
CA ARG A 98 -10.07 3.92 1.39
C ARG A 98 -9.91 2.85 2.47
N ARG A 99 -10.52 1.67 2.27
CA ARG A 99 -10.36 0.47 3.10
C ARG A 99 -9.35 -0.54 2.53
N CYS A 100 -8.34 -0.13 1.76
CA CYS A 100 -7.16 -0.97 1.45
C CYS A 100 -5.96 -0.53 2.29
N HIS A 101 -5.10 -1.47 2.68
CA HIS A 101 -3.84 -1.18 3.36
C HIS A 101 -2.93 -0.25 2.57
N THR A 102 -2.99 -0.21 1.23
CA THR A 102 -2.18 0.74 0.45
C THR A 102 -2.66 2.18 0.59
N TRP A 103 -3.92 2.43 0.96
CA TRP A 103 -4.35 3.77 1.37
C TRP A 103 -3.60 4.19 2.64
N LEU A 104 -3.65 3.33 3.66
CA LEU A 104 -2.94 3.54 4.93
C LEU A 104 -1.41 3.64 4.73
N ALA A 105 -0.87 2.90 3.77
CA ALA A 105 0.54 2.95 3.42
C ALA A 105 0.94 4.33 2.87
N LEU A 106 0.10 4.92 2.01
CA LEU A 106 0.31 6.26 1.48
C LEU A 106 0.23 7.30 2.60
N GLU A 107 -0.73 7.19 3.53
CA GLU A 107 -0.80 8.05 4.72
C GLU A 107 0.50 8.01 5.54
N GLN A 108 1.03 6.81 5.80
CA GLN A 108 2.28 6.67 6.55
C GLN A 108 3.50 7.20 5.80
N MET A 109 3.59 6.99 4.48
CA MET A 109 4.69 7.52 3.69
C MET A 109 4.64 9.04 3.63
N ALA A 110 3.46 9.65 3.49
CA ALA A 110 3.29 11.10 3.52
C ALA A 110 3.69 11.69 4.88
N ALA A 111 3.33 11.02 5.99
CA ALA A 111 3.69 11.46 7.33
C ALA A 111 5.21 11.32 7.61
N ALA A 112 5.82 10.21 7.18
CA ALA A 112 7.23 9.92 7.44
C ALA A 112 8.20 10.69 6.50
N TYR A 113 7.72 11.10 5.32
CA TYR A 113 8.48 11.81 4.30
C TYR A 113 7.69 13.03 3.79
N PRO A 114 7.69 14.17 4.52
CA PRO A 114 6.86 15.33 4.19
C PRO A 114 7.16 16.00 2.85
N ASP A 115 8.35 15.75 2.29
CA ASP A 115 8.78 16.24 0.97
C ASP A 115 8.43 15.27 -0.17
N LEU A 116 7.90 14.09 0.15
CA LEU A 116 7.51 13.10 -0.84
C LEU A 116 6.15 13.47 -1.43
N ASP A 117 6.10 13.61 -2.75
CA ASP A 117 4.84 13.74 -3.48
C ASP A 117 4.05 12.42 -3.43
N VAL A 118 3.00 12.40 -2.60
CA VAL A 118 2.13 11.24 -2.37
C VAL A 118 0.74 11.52 -2.94
N VAL A 119 0.28 10.67 -3.85
CA VAL A 119 -1.01 10.81 -4.53
C VAL A 119 -1.98 9.72 -4.10
N PHE A 120 -3.13 10.14 -3.60
CA PHE A 120 -4.24 9.25 -3.25
C PHE A 120 -5.14 9.03 -4.48
N PRO A 121 -5.68 7.81 -4.66
CA PRO A 121 -6.68 7.58 -5.71
C PRO A 121 -7.97 8.34 -5.41
N ASP A 122 -8.65 8.80 -6.46
CA ASP A 122 -10.00 9.32 -6.32
C ASP A 122 -10.94 8.25 -5.73
N PRO A 123 -11.87 8.65 -4.85
CA PRO A 123 -12.81 7.76 -4.19
C PRO A 123 -13.82 7.08 -5.12
#